data_AF-A0AAV9I7J6-F1
#
_entry.id   AF-A0AAV9I7J6-F1
#
_cell.length_a   1.000
_cell.length_b   1.000
_cell.length_c   1.000
_cell.angle_alpha   90.00
_cell.angle_beta   90.00
_cell.angle_gamma   90.00
#
_symmetry.space_group_name_H-M   'P 1'
#
loop_
_entity.id
_entity.type
_entity.pdbx_description
1 polymer ?
#
loop_
_entity_poly.entity_id
_entity_poly.type
_entity_poly.pdbx_seq_one_letter_code
_entity_poly.pdbx_strand_id
1 'polypeptide(L)'
;MPLVDRRVLWEWTSAYSITIYYSPYQGPLENSEQIYIHLGKDGWKHVLGTFLMNKWDTFFEYQVSDVLYCTQLDFVFTDGNQIWDNNQNRDWHIVWREQRDLKYFDCCPNHPSTTFGNENHKQVIIFWDIENCAVPSSVSGSYVVRKIRNRMQLFGDIQSIRVYACMELLNTELKLALQSSGVELIDARRDKSVRSGYHNADHCVGKDAADKLIISDMWSTAWKNKAKDVCIALVSGDRDFAYALSKLSMLGYCTVLIYPRFASSNLVDSASFAIPWKDSFWACRDEEECQGILPSHLPYRQRAVLRSAVSHYCAYACHYNNSNTSSHDISFVTHEEEEEEEEEKEATTCNHSSA
;
A
#
# COMPACT_ATOMS: atom_id res chain seq x y z
N MET A 1 -10.69 12.91 9.33
CA MET A 1 -11.14 11.63 9.92
C MET A 1 -9.93 10.93 10.51
N PRO A 2 -9.97 10.50 11.77
CA PRO A 2 -8.93 9.63 12.32
C PRO A 2 -8.94 8.31 11.53
N LEU A 3 -7.76 7.82 11.17
CA LEU A 3 -7.58 6.53 10.50
C LEU A 3 -7.92 5.43 11.50
N VAL A 4 -9.21 5.12 11.61
CA VAL A 4 -9.69 3.81 12.08
C VAL A 4 -8.98 2.77 11.21
N ASP A 5 -8.55 1.66 11.84
CA ASP A 5 -7.90 0.48 11.26
C ASP A 5 -7.98 0.40 9.72
N ARG A 6 -6.85 0.17 9.03
CA ARG A 6 -6.71 0.15 7.56
C ARG A 6 -7.73 -0.77 6.84
N ARG A 7 -8.43 -1.64 7.56
CA ARG A 7 -9.47 -2.56 7.09
C ARG A 7 -10.89 -2.02 7.17
N VAL A 8 -11.15 -0.94 7.92
CA VAL A 8 -12.50 -0.39 8.13
C VAL A 8 -12.54 1.08 7.77
N LEU A 9 -13.52 1.45 6.96
CA LEU A 9 -13.87 2.84 6.68
C LEU A 9 -15.35 3.04 6.93
N TRP A 10 -15.75 4.28 7.15
CA TRP A 10 -17.16 4.63 7.24
C TRP A 10 -17.39 6.08 6.86
N GLU A 11 -18.62 6.38 6.44
CA GLU A 11 -19.07 7.72 6.09
C GLU A 11 -20.54 7.94 6.44
N TRP A 12 -20.93 9.20 6.59
CA TRP A 12 -22.33 9.59 6.67
C TRP A 12 -22.92 9.64 5.25
N THR A 13 -23.98 8.88 5.00
CA THR A 13 -24.74 8.93 3.73
C THR A 13 -26.03 9.73 3.85
N SER A 14 -26.48 10.00 5.06
CA SER A 14 -27.56 10.96 5.36
C SER A 14 -27.40 11.48 6.79
N ALA A 15 -28.27 12.40 7.22
CA ALA A 15 -28.31 12.84 8.63
C ALA A 15 -28.60 11.71 9.63
N TYR A 16 -29.10 10.56 9.16
CA TYR A 16 -29.54 9.42 9.99
C TYR A 16 -28.91 8.09 9.54
N SER A 17 -27.95 8.11 8.62
CA SER A 17 -27.41 6.87 8.04
C SER A 17 -25.90 6.94 7.86
N ILE A 18 -25.26 5.82 8.16
CA ILE A 18 -23.83 5.62 7.96
C ILE A 18 -23.62 4.40 7.09
N THR A 19 -22.66 4.50 6.19
CA THR A 19 -22.19 3.35 5.42
C THR A 19 -20.83 2.93 5.93
N ILE A 20 -20.71 1.65 6.25
CA ILE A 20 -19.49 1.01 6.75
C ILE A 20 -18.93 0.13 5.64
N TYR A 21 -17.64 0.29 5.38
CA TYR A 21 -16.88 -0.50 4.44
C TYR A 21 -15.85 -1.34 5.18
N TYR A 22 -15.70 -2.61 4.80
CA TYR A 22 -14.79 -3.56 5.42
C TYR A 22 -13.97 -4.30 4.36
N SER A 23 -12.65 -4.32 4.55
CA SER A 23 -11.71 -5.11 3.76
C SER A 23 -11.17 -6.24 4.62
N PRO A 24 -11.49 -7.52 4.32
CA PRO A 24 -11.03 -8.66 5.11
C PRO A 24 -9.54 -8.99 4.89
N TYR A 25 -8.86 -8.29 3.97
CA TYR A 25 -7.47 -8.52 3.61
C TYR A 25 -6.52 -8.50 4.81
N GLN A 26 -5.63 -9.51 4.92
CA GLN A 26 -4.74 -9.73 6.06
C GLN A 26 -5.45 -9.87 7.41
N GLY A 27 -6.76 -10.08 7.38
CA GLY A 27 -7.61 -10.29 8.55
C GLY A 27 -8.06 -11.75 8.68
N PRO A 28 -8.68 -12.11 9.82
CA PRO A 28 -9.23 -13.43 10.05
C PRO A 28 -10.23 -13.90 8.98
N LEU A 29 -10.89 -12.95 8.31
CA LEU A 29 -11.94 -13.21 7.32
C LEU A 29 -11.46 -13.17 5.87
N GLU A 30 -10.14 -13.10 5.59
CA GLU A 30 -9.60 -12.91 4.22
C GLU A 30 -10.14 -13.91 3.19
N ASN A 31 -10.39 -15.15 3.63
CA ASN A 31 -10.87 -16.24 2.77
C ASN A 31 -12.39 -16.44 2.84
N SER A 32 -13.13 -15.54 3.48
CA SER A 32 -14.58 -15.68 3.65
C SER A 32 -15.30 -15.21 2.40
N GLU A 33 -16.14 -16.06 1.81
CA GLU A 33 -16.92 -15.70 0.63
C GLU A 33 -18.04 -14.72 0.94
N GLN A 34 -18.67 -14.89 2.11
CA GLN A 34 -19.73 -14.05 2.66
C GLN A 34 -19.25 -13.47 3.98
N ILE A 35 -19.55 -12.19 4.20
CA ILE A 35 -19.21 -11.49 5.43
C ILE A 35 -20.45 -10.81 5.95
N TYR A 36 -20.63 -10.95 7.26
CA TYR A 36 -21.69 -10.32 8.02
C TYR A 36 -21.09 -9.31 8.98
N ILE A 37 -21.79 -8.20 9.16
CA ILE A 37 -21.52 -7.23 10.21
C ILE A 37 -22.41 -7.53 11.40
N HIS A 38 -21.81 -7.67 12.58
CA HIS A 38 -22.53 -7.78 13.85
C HIS A 38 -22.54 -6.41 14.51
N LEU A 39 -23.73 -5.89 14.80
CA LEU A 39 -23.94 -4.51 15.25
C LEU A 39 -24.44 -4.47 16.70
N GLY A 40 -23.92 -3.51 17.46
CA GLY A 40 -24.30 -3.20 18.83
C GLY A 40 -24.41 -1.69 19.05
N LYS A 41 -25.07 -1.31 20.15
CA LYS A 41 -25.16 0.08 20.62
C LYS A 41 -24.62 0.20 22.04
N ASP A 42 -23.97 1.34 22.29
CA ASP A 42 -23.58 1.83 23.61
C ASP A 42 -22.70 0.86 24.43
N GLY A 43 -21.72 0.25 23.77
CA GLY A 43 -20.81 -0.75 24.36
C GLY A 43 -21.47 -2.12 24.44
N TRP A 44 -22.09 -2.57 23.34
CA TRP A 44 -22.82 -3.84 23.24
C TRP A 44 -24.00 -4.03 24.22
N LYS A 45 -24.48 -2.96 24.87
CA LYS A 45 -25.64 -3.02 25.78
C LYS A 45 -26.93 -3.41 25.06
N HIS A 46 -27.03 -3.02 23.80
CA HIS A 46 -28.12 -3.42 22.93
C HIS A 46 -27.56 -3.98 21.63
N VAL A 47 -27.67 -5.29 21.46
CA VAL A 47 -27.26 -5.99 20.23
C VAL A 47 -28.36 -5.81 19.19
N LEU A 48 -28.00 -5.22 18.05
CA LEU A 48 -28.91 -5.00 16.93
C LEU A 48 -29.07 -6.26 16.07
N GLY A 49 -28.00 -7.06 15.98
CA GLY A 49 -28.00 -8.34 15.27
C GLY A 49 -26.83 -8.47 14.30
N THR A 50 -26.89 -9.52 13.49
CA THR A 50 -25.89 -9.86 12.47
C THR A 50 -26.53 -9.72 11.09
N PHE A 51 -25.91 -8.95 10.20
CA PHE A 51 -26.47 -8.59 8.91
C PHE A 51 -25.49 -8.89 7.80
N LEU A 52 -25.97 -9.49 6.71
CA LEU A 52 -25.14 -9.78 5.54
C LEU A 52 -24.69 -8.46 4.91
N MET A 53 -23.39 -8.35 4.65
CA MET A 53 -22.84 -7.21 3.94
C MET A 53 -22.92 -7.42 2.43
N ASN A 54 -23.09 -6.32 1.69
CA ASN A 54 -23.02 -6.33 0.23
C ASN A 54 -21.56 -6.56 -0.18
N LYS A 55 -21.32 -7.64 -0.91
CA LYS A 55 -20.01 -7.96 -1.45
C LYS A 55 -19.73 -7.12 -2.68
N TRP A 56 -18.66 -6.35 -2.61
CA TRP A 56 -17.96 -5.80 -3.76
C TRP A 56 -16.72 -6.65 -4.03
N ASP A 57 -16.05 -6.42 -5.17
CA ASP A 57 -14.91 -7.23 -5.64
C ASP A 57 -13.98 -7.70 -4.50
N THR A 58 -13.56 -6.78 -3.62
CA THR A 58 -12.58 -7.09 -2.56
C THR A 58 -12.91 -6.50 -1.20
N PHE A 59 -14.05 -5.85 -1.08
CA PHE A 59 -14.49 -5.24 0.16
C PHE A 59 -15.99 -5.44 0.29
N PHE A 60 -16.49 -5.23 1.50
CA PHE A 60 -17.88 -5.41 1.85
C PHE A 60 -18.43 -4.09 2.34
N GLU A 61 -19.70 -3.83 2.04
CA GLU A 61 -20.39 -2.60 2.39
C GLU A 61 -21.68 -2.92 3.15
N TYR A 62 -21.96 -2.15 4.19
CA TYR A 62 -23.24 -2.20 4.87
C TYR A 62 -23.69 -0.81 5.32
N GLN A 63 -24.95 -0.47 5.05
CA GLN A 63 -25.55 0.78 5.49
C GLN A 63 -26.34 0.57 6.79
N VAL A 64 -25.98 1.32 7.81
CA VAL A 64 -26.67 1.41 9.09
C VAL A 64 -27.60 2.62 9.06
N SER A 65 -28.89 2.37 9.18
CA SER A 65 -29.92 3.40 9.32
C SER A 65 -30.22 3.69 10.80
N ASP A 66 -30.89 4.81 11.07
CA ASP A 66 -31.39 5.20 12.39
C ASP A 66 -30.32 5.31 13.49
N VAL A 67 -29.16 5.88 13.13
CA VAL A 67 -27.99 5.97 14.03
C VAL A 67 -28.11 7.04 15.13
N LEU A 68 -29.09 7.93 15.07
CA LEU A 68 -29.25 9.02 16.07
C LEU A 68 -29.76 8.56 17.44
N TYR A 69 -30.11 7.29 17.61
CA TYR A 69 -30.66 6.75 18.86
C TYR A 69 -29.63 6.03 19.74
N CYS A 70 -28.33 6.16 19.46
CA CYS A 70 -27.27 5.70 20.35
C CYS A 70 -26.25 6.80 20.63
N THR A 71 -25.41 6.63 21.63
CA THR A 71 -24.21 7.45 21.87
C THR A 71 -22.96 6.90 21.18
N GLN A 72 -22.97 5.59 20.95
CA GLN A 72 -21.93 4.83 20.29
C GLN A 72 -22.56 3.71 19.44
N LEU A 73 -22.02 3.50 18.25
CA LEU A 73 -22.31 2.35 17.40
C LEU A 73 -21.11 1.40 17.44
N ASP A 74 -21.30 0.16 17.86
CA ASP A 74 -20.28 -0.88 17.95
C ASP A 74 -20.47 -1.89 16.82
N PHE A 75 -19.37 -2.41 16.26
CA PHE A 75 -19.45 -3.44 15.23
C PHE A 75 -18.21 -4.33 15.16
N VAL A 76 -18.44 -5.56 14.72
CA VAL A 76 -17.42 -6.57 14.36
C VAL A 76 -17.88 -7.33 13.14
N PHE A 77 -17.01 -8.13 12.53
CA PHE A 77 -17.32 -8.90 11.33
C PHE A 77 -17.21 -10.40 11.57
N THR A 78 -17.99 -11.20 10.83
CA THR A 78 -17.96 -12.66 10.89
C THR A 78 -18.28 -13.28 9.53
N ASP A 79 -17.85 -14.52 9.31
CA ASP A 79 -18.26 -15.33 8.16
C ASP A 79 -19.68 -15.91 8.31
N GLY A 80 -20.34 -15.63 9.44
CA GLY A 80 -21.64 -16.20 9.80
C GLY A 80 -21.54 -17.56 10.50
N ASN A 81 -20.32 -18.10 10.67
CA ASN A 81 -20.03 -19.34 11.37
C ASN A 81 -19.18 -19.06 12.62
N GLN A 82 -17.98 -19.64 12.71
CA GLN A 82 -17.11 -19.57 13.88
C GLN A 82 -15.96 -18.58 13.71
N ILE A 83 -15.80 -17.94 12.54
CA ILE A 83 -14.70 -17.02 12.30
C ILE A 83 -15.19 -15.60 12.55
N TRP A 84 -14.45 -14.89 13.40
CA TRP A 84 -14.74 -13.52 13.78
C TRP A 84 -13.51 -12.66 13.59
N ASP A 85 -13.73 -11.48 13.01
CA ASP A 85 -12.80 -10.38 13.11
C ASP A 85 -13.39 -9.37 14.08
N ASN A 86 -12.91 -9.43 15.32
CA ASN A 86 -13.35 -8.57 16.42
C ASN A 86 -12.30 -7.52 16.79
N ASN A 87 -11.40 -7.21 15.85
CA ASN A 87 -10.28 -6.28 16.05
C ASN A 87 -9.43 -6.63 17.28
N GLN A 88 -9.06 -7.92 17.43
CA GLN A 88 -8.26 -8.40 18.57
C GLN A 88 -8.94 -8.09 19.93
N ASN A 89 -10.24 -8.38 20.02
CA ASN A 89 -11.10 -8.08 21.18
C ASN A 89 -11.31 -6.60 21.49
N ARG A 90 -11.04 -5.69 20.54
CA ARG A 90 -11.26 -4.25 20.74
C ARG A 90 -12.54 -3.72 20.11
N ASP A 91 -13.22 -4.51 19.27
CA ASP A 91 -14.26 -4.06 18.33
C ASP A 91 -13.85 -2.86 17.47
N TRP A 92 -14.74 -2.46 16.56
CA TRP A 92 -14.74 -1.11 16.03
C TRP A 92 -15.96 -0.38 16.55
N HIS A 93 -15.80 0.91 16.81
CA HIS A 93 -16.90 1.73 17.26
C HIS A 93 -16.83 3.15 16.71
N ILE A 94 -17.99 3.78 16.66
CA ILE A 94 -18.18 5.17 16.25
C ILE A 94 -18.87 5.91 17.40
N VAL A 95 -18.23 6.94 17.95
CA VAL A 95 -18.77 7.77 19.03
C VAL A 95 -19.19 9.13 18.49
N TRP A 96 -20.44 9.53 18.75
CA TRP A 96 -20.98 10.78 18.17
C TRP A 96 -20.46 12.05 18.83
N ARG A 97 -20.09 11.99 20.12
CA ARG A 97 -19.64 13.19 20.86
C ARG A 97 -18.33 13.76 20.31
N GLU A 98 -17.41 12.90 19.88
CA GLU A 98 -16.13 13.32 19.29
C GLU A 98 -16.28 13.89 17.87
N GLN A 99 -17.42 13.67 17.21
CA GLN A 99 -17.71 14.22 15.88
C GLN A 99 -18.51 15.53 15.89
N ARG A 100 -19.13 15.92 17.01
CA ARG A 100 -19.89 17.19 17.08
C ARG A 100 -19.01 18.44 17.03
N ASP A 101 -17.70 18.33 17.23
CA ASP A 101 -16.74 19.44 17.02
C ASP A 101 -16.33 19.62 15.55
N LEU A 102 -16.78 18.73 14.64
CA LEU A 102 -16.74 18.97 13.20
C LEU A 102 -18.06 19.63 12.80
N LYS A 103 -18.02 20.95 12.60
CA LYS A 103 -19.15 21.81 12.24
C LYS A 103 -20.14 21.14 11.27
N TYR A 104 -21.37 20.99 11.78
CA TYR A 104 -22.67 20.94 11.10
C TYR A 104 -22.63 20.88 9.56
N PHE A 105 -23.04 19.74 9.00
CA PHE A 105 -23.57 19.67 7.65
C PHE A 105 -24.95 20.35 7.64
N ASP A 106 -25.04 21.52 6.99
CA ASP A 106 -26.30 22.15 6.61
C ASP A 106 -27.04 21.23 5.63
N CYS A 107 -28.14 20.62 6.08
CA CYS A 107 -29.12 19.98 5.22
C CYS A 107 -30.42 20.80 5.26
N CYS A 108 -30.48 21.87 4.46
CA CYS A 108 -31.71 22.57 4.12
C CYS A 108 -31.90 22.54 2.58
N PRO A 109 -33.08 22.19 2.03
CA PRO A 109 -33.21 21.85 0.60
C PRO A 109 -33.21 23.04 -0.38
N ASN A 110 -33.01 24.28 0.05
CA ASN A 110 -33.35 25.47 -0.76
C ASN A 110 -32.21 26.51 -0.83
N HIS A 111 -30.98 26.09 -1.11
CA HIS A 111 -29.94 27.03 -1.56
C HIS A 111 -29.59 26.76 -3.02
N PRO A 112 -29.54 27.79 -3.90
CA PRO A 112 -29.15 27.61 -5.30
C PRO A 112 -27.81 26.90 -5.34
N SER A 113 -27.77 25.80 -6.10
CA SER A 113 -26.62 24.94 -6.41
C SER A 113 -25.29 25.61 -6.09
N THR A 114 -24.83 25.40 -4.86
CA THR A 114 -23.49 25.75 -4.43
C THR A 114 -22.57 24.90 -5.28
N THR A 115 -21.93 25.54 -6.26
CA THR A 115 -20.80 24.98 -7.00
C THR A 115 -19.89 24.28 -6.01
N PHE A 116 -19.65 22.98 -6.21
CA PHE A 116 -18.63 22.21 -5.51
C PHE A 116 -17.35 23.05 -5.50
N GLY A 117 -17.06 23.68 -4.36
CA GLY A 117 -15.90 24.54 -4.22
C GLY A 117 -14.68 23.70 -4.47
N ASN A 118 -13.83 24.14 -5.40
CA ASN A 118 -12.52 23.57 -5.73
C ASN A 118 -11.91 22.86 -4.51
N GLU A 119 -12.02 21.53 -4.47
CA GLU A 119 -11.16 20.75 -3.59
C GLU A 119 -9.74 21.07 -4.05
N ASN A 120 -8.92 21.63 -3.15
CA ASN A 120 -7.49 21.79 -3.43
C ASN A 120 -6.96 20.40 -3.78
N HIS A 121 -6.71 20.14 -5.07
CA HIS A 121 -6.15 18.88 -5.53
C HIS A 121 -4.78 18.72 -4.87
N LYS A 122 -4.68 17.75 -3.96
CA LYS A 122 -3.41 17.42 -3.31
C LYS A 122 -2.38 17.11 -4.38
N GLN A 123 -1.16 17.62 -4.21
CA GLN A 123 -0.06 17.28 -5.09
C GLN A 123 0.62 16.02 -4.57
N VAL A 124 0.96 15.09 -5.46
CA VAL A 124 1.65 13.85 -5.14
C VAL A 124 3.07 13.93 -5.66
N ILE A 125 4.04 13.73 -4.76
CA ILE A 125 5.45 13.65 -5.09
C ILE A 125 5.94 12.26 -4.73
N ILE A 126 6.50 11.57 -5.73
CA ILE A 126 6.93 10.18 -5.62
C ILE A 126 8.45 10.12 -5.60
N PHE A 127 8.99 9.48 -4.57
CA PHE A 127 10.41 9.18 -4.40
C PHE A 127 10.58 7.68 -4.62
N TRP A 128 11.33 7.30 -5.65
CA TRP A 128 11.49 5.90 -6.02
C TRP A 128 12.95 5.49 -5.91
N ASP A 129 13.21 4.63 -4.93
CA ASP A 129 14.42 3.85 -4.82
C ASP A 129 14.33 2.64 -5.76
N ILE A 130 14.95 2.77 -6.93
CA ILE A 130 14.88 1.73 -7.97
C ILE A 130 15.73 0.50 -7.62
N GLU A 131 16.64 0.59 -6.65
CA GLU A 131 17.42 -0.56 -6.19
C GLU A 131 16.52 -1.50 -5.37
N ASN A 132 15.73 -0.94 -4.44
CA ASN A 132 14.78 -1.73 -3.65
C ASN A 132 13.55 -2.20 -4.45
N CYS A 133 13.09 -1.39 -5.40
CA CYS A 133 11.93 -1.68 -6.24
C CYS A 133 12.31 -1.59 -7.71
N ALA A 134 13.09 -2.55 -8.19
CA ALA A 134 13.55 -2.58 -9.57
C ALA A 134 12.43 -2.78 -10.59
N VAL A 135 12.63 -2.23 -11.79
CA VAL A 135 11.80 -2.54 -12.95
C VAL A 135 12.06 -3.99 -13.35
N PRO A 136 11.03 -4.87 -13.37
CA PRO A 136 11.23 -6.25 -13.80
C PRO A 136 11.73 -6.31 -15.25
N SER A 137 12.65 -7.23 -15.54
CA SER A 137 13.28 -7.36 -16.87
C SER A 137 12.31 -7.66 -18.01
N SER A 138 11.13 -8.20 -17.71
CA SER A 138 10.08 -8.54 -18.66
C SER A 138 9.18 -7.36 -19.05
N VAL A 139 9.29 -6.21 -18.38
CA VAL A 139 8.42 -5.05 -18.62
C VAL A 139 9.22 -3.78 -18.86
N SER A 140 8.68 -2.87 -19.68
CA SER A 140 9.34 -1.60 -19.94
C SER A 140 9.24 -0.64 -18.74
N GLY A 141 10.25 0.20 -18.56
CA GLY A 141 10.22 1.25 -17.52
C GLY A 141 9.01 2.19 -17.67
N SER A 142 8.63 2.52 -18.90
CA SER A 142 7.46 3.37 -19.17
C SER A 142 6.13 2.74 -18.72
N TYR A 143 6.02 1.41 -18.87
CA TYR A 143 4.85 0.68 -18.36
C TYR A 143 4.77 0.79 -16.83
N VAL A 144 5.89 0.56 -16.14
CA VAL A 144 5.95 0.67 -14.68
C VAL A 144 5.60 2.08 -14.20
N VAL A 145 6.16 3.12 -14.82
CA VAL A 145 5.86 4.52 -14.48
C VAL A 145 4.38 4.83 -14.67
N ARG A 146 3.75 4.35 -15.76
CA ARG A 146 2.31 4.51 -15.97
C ARG A 146 1.49 3.83 -14.87
N LYS A 147 1.88 2.63 -14.42
CA LYS A 147 1.17 1.93 -13.33
C LYS A 147 1.33 2.65 -12.00
N ILE A 148 2.53 3.12 -11.67
CA ILE A 148 2.75 3.98 -10.50
C ILE A 148 1.87 5.22 -10.61
N ARG A 149 1.82 5.88 -11.77
CA ARG A 149 0.98 7.07 -11.99
C ARG A 149 -0.49 6.78 -11.75
N ASN A 150 -1.05 5.76 -12.38
CA ASN A 150 -2.46 5.41 -12.24
C ASN A 150 -2.82 5.06 -10.78
N ARG A 151 -1.90 4.41 -10.07
CA ARG A 151 -2.11 4.04 -8.66
C ARG A 151 -2.00 5.24 -7.73
N MET A 152 -1.01 6.09 -7.97
CA MET A 152 -0.70 7.24 -7.12
C MET A 152 -1.57 8.44 -7.40
N GLN A 153 -2.19 8.47 -8.59
CA GLN A 153 -3.29 9.37 -8.86
C GLN A 153 -4.23 9.32 -7.68
N LEU A 154 -4.60 8.16 -7.10
CA LEU A 154 -5.52 7.99 -5.95
C LEU A 154 -5.28 8.87 -4.70
N PHE A 155 -4.16 9.57 -4.62
CA PHE A 155 -3.80 10.43 -3.51
C PHE A 155 -3.72 11.91 -3.88
N GLY A 156 -3.81 12.25 -5.18
CA GLY A 156 -3.82 13.60 -5.72
C GLY A 156 -3.24 13.68 -7.14
N ASP A 157 -3.09 14.90 -7.65
CA ASP A 157 -2.44 15.14 -8.93
C ASP A 157 -0.95 14.88 -8.84
N ILE A 158 -0.38 14.16 -9.80
CA ILE A 158 1.05 13.83 -9.77
C ILE A 158 1.87 15.04 -10.19
N GLN A 159 2.62 15.58 -9.25
CA GLN A 159 3.51 16.70 -9.48
C GLN A 159 4.87 16.24 -10.02
N SER A 160 5.44 15.17 -9.45
CA SER A 160 6.73 14.63 -9.89
C SER A 160 6.92 13.17 -9.49
N ILE A 161 7.69 12.46 -10.30
CA ILE A 161 8.22 11.12 -10.02
C ILE A 161 9.74 11.22 -10.11
N ARG A 162 10.42 10.99 -8.99
CA ARG A 162 11.88 11.05 -8.89
C ARG A 162 12.43 9.66 -8.68
N VAL A 163 13.30 9.22 -9.58
CA VAL A 163 13.99 7.93 -9.48
C VAL A 163 15.42 8.18 -9.06
N TYR A 164 15.79 7.61 -7.92
CA TYR A 164 17.13 7.69 -7.35
C TYR A 164 17.88 6.41 -7.73
N ALA A 165 18.99 6.57 -8.45
CA ALA A 165 19.75 5.44 -8.96
C ALA A 165 21.22 5.80 -9.15
N CYS A 166 22.08 4.78 -9.10
CA CYS A 166 23.41 4.90 -9.69
C CYS A 166 23.27 4.88 -11.23
N MET A 167 23.43 6.03 -11.88
CA MET A 167 23.21 6.14 -13.32
C MET A 167 24.13 5.24 -14.15
N GLU A 168 25.30 4.86 -13.63
CA GLU A 168 26.22 3.93 -14.33
C GLU A 168 25.67 2.50 -14.40
N LEU A 169 24.80 2.11 -13.47
CA LEU A 169 24.26 0.75 -13.37
C LEU A 169 22.96 0.55 -14.17
N LEU A 170 22.25 1.65 -14.49
CA LEU A 170 21.05 1.57 -15.31
C LEU A 170 21.41 1.37 -16.79
N ASN A 171 20.78 0.38 -17.43
CA ASN A 171 20.94 0.17 -18.87
C ASN A 171 20.31 1.33 -19.67
N THR A 172 20.75 1.52 -20.92
CA THR A 172 20.34 2.66 -21.76
C THR A 172 18.85 2.64 -22.08
N GLU A 173 18.26 1.47 -22.32
CA GLU A 173 16.85 1.32 -22.64
C GLU A 173 15.96 1.77 -21.48
N LEU A 174 16.25 1.31 -20.26
CA LEU A 174 15.54 1.68 -19.05
C LEU A 174 15.66 3.18 -18.76
N LYS A 175 16.86 3.77 -18.90
CA LYS A 175 17.04 5.22 -18.75
C LYS A 175 16.14 6.01 -19.70
N LEU A 176 16.15 5.65 -20.99
CA LEU A 176 15.33 6.32 -22.00
C LEU A 176 13.83 6.13 -21.73
N ALA A 177 13.41 4.92 -21.32
CA ALA A 177 12.03 4.63 -20.96
C ALA A 177 11.55 5.48 -19.78
N LEU A 178 12.37 5.63 -18.73
CA LEU A 178 12.05 6.48 -17.58
C LEU A 178 11.99 7.96 -17.97
N GLN A 179 13.00 8.48 -18.67
CA GLN A 179 13.06 9.88 -19.10
C GLN A 179 11.89 10.26 -20.02
N SER A 180 11.60 9.44 -21.02
CA SER A 180 10.46 9.67 -21.94
C SER A 180 9.10 9.59 -21.24
N SER A 181 9.03 9.01 -20.05
CA SER A 181 7.81 8.94 -19.23
C SER A 181 7.62 10.15 -18.30
N GLY A 182 8.52 11.15 -18.38
CA GLY A 182 8.48 12.35 -17.54
C GLY A 182 9.02 12.14 -16.12
N VAL A 183 9.86 11.12 -15.91
CA VAL A 183 10.53 10.87 -14.64
C VAL A 183 11.77 11.74 -14.51
N GLU A 184 11.95 12.32 -13.32
CA GLU A 184 13.19 13.00 -12.91
C GLU A 184 14.21 11.94 -12.45
N LEU A 185 15.27 11.75 -13.24
CA LEU A 185 16.37 10.85 -12.88
C LEU A 185 17.36 11.58 -11.97
N ILE A 186 17.45 11.15 -10.70
CA ILE A 186 18.37 11.69 -9.69
C ILE A 186 19.54 10.74 -9.51
N ASP A 187 20.73 11.27 -9.78
CA ASP A 187 21.96 10.50 -9.75
C ASP A 187 22.50 10.33 -8.33
N ALA A 188 22.30 9.14 -7.78
CA ALA A 188 22.66 8.77 -6.41
C ALA A 188 24.03 8.06 -6.34
N ARG A 189 25.01 8.56 -7.09
CA ARG A 189 26.38 8.03 -7.07
C ARG A 189 27.11 8.43 -5.79
N ARG A 190 27.89 7.50 -5.22
CA ARG A 190 28.86 7.80 -4.17
C ARG A 190 30.14 8.36 -4.82
N ASP A 191 30.75 9.37 -4.21
CA ASP A 191 32.06 9.87 -4.65
C ASP A 191 33.11 8.75 -4.48
N LYS A 192 33.74 8.36 -5.60
CA LYS A 192 34.81 7.35 -5.64
C LYS A 192 36.07 7.83 -4.90
N SER A 193 36.22 9.14 -4.65
CA SER A 193 37.38 9.74 -3.98
C SER A 193 37.50 9.38 -2.49
N VAL A 194 36.40 8.97 -1.84
CA VAL A 194 36.38 8.63 -0.40
C VAL A 194 36.90 7.21 -0.12
N ARG A 195 37.23 6.43 -1.16
CA ARG A 195 37.75 5.05 -1.06
C ARG A 195 39.29 4.95 -0.97
N SER A 196 40.00 5.99 -0.56
CA SER A 196 41.40 5.85 -0.15
C SER A 196 41.51 5.57 1.35
N GLY A 197 41.19 4.34 1.75
CA GLY A 197 41.55 3.84 3.08
C GLY A 197 40.39 3.18 3.81
N TYR A 198 40.00 1.98 3.40
CA TYR A 198 39.84 0.82 4.28
C TYR A 198 39.43 -0.36 3.40
N HIS A 199 40.27 -1.40 3.40
CA HIS A 199 39.92 -2.69 2.84
C HIS A 199 38.97 -3.41 3.81
N ASN A 200 37.97 -4.08 3.24
CA ASN A 200 37.11 -5.14 3.79
C ASN A 200 35.60 -4.82 3.84
N ALA A 201 34.83 -5.80 3.34
CA ALA A 201 33.41 -6.09 3.53
C ALA A 201 32.37 -5.34 2.67
N ASP A 202 31.88 -6.03 1.62
CA ASP A 202 30.47 -6.43 1.40
C ASP A 202 29.33 -5.45 1.73
N HIS A 203 29.53 -4.16 1.50
CA HIS A 203 28.43 -3.21 1.43
C HIS A 203 28.23 -2.73 -0.01
N CYS A 204 27.05 -3.06 -0.54
CA CYS A 204 26.56 -2.65 -1.85
C CYS A 204 26.82 -1.14 -2.06
N VAL A 205 27.63 -0.85 -3.07
CA VAL A 205 28.44 0.37 -3.16
C VAL A 205 27.61 1.67 -3.30
N GLY A 206 26.30 1.58 -3.57
CA GLY A 206 25.40 2.71 -3.82
C GLY A 206 24.33 2.99 -2.76
N LYS A 207 24.08 2.05 -1.83
CA LYS A 207 22.90 2.07 -0.96
C LYS A 207 22.77 3.33 -0.09
N ASP A 208 23.82 3.68 0.66
CA ASP A 208 23.81 4.82 1.59
C ASP A 208 23.60 6.20 0.95
N ALA A 209 23.91 6.36 -0.35
CA ALA A 209 23.83 7.66 -1.02
C ALA A 209 22.40 7.96 -1.46
N ALA A 210 21.72 6.98 -2.05
CA ALA A 210 20.32 7.10 -2.45
C ALA A 210 19.42 7.38 -1.24
N ASP A 211 19.61 6.65 -0.14
CA ASP A 211 18.80 6.80 1.07
C ASP A 211 18.84 8.23 1.62
N LYS A 212 20.04 8.81 1.70
CA LYS A 212 20.24 10.19 2.19
C LYS A 212 19.59 11.22 1.28
N LEU A 213 19.70 11.05 -0.04
CA LEU A 213 19.07 11.94 -1.01
C LEU A 213 17.55 11.87 -0.93
N ILE A 214 16.98 10.66 -0.86
CA ILE A 214 15.55 10.43 -0.73
C ILE A 214 15.02 11.06 0.56
N ILE A 215 15.64 10.78 1.72
CA ILE A 215 15.23 11.35 3.01
C ILE A 215 15.30 12.88 2.96
N SER A 216 16.39 13.44 2.42
CA SER A 216 16.57 14.89 2.28
C SER A 216 15.47 15.51 1.42
N ASP A 217 15.13 14.89 0.29
CA ASP A 217 14.12 15.41 -0.63
C ASP A 217 12.68 15.24 -0.11
N MET A 218 12.38 14.15 0.60
CA MET A 218 11.12 13.97 1.32
C MET A 218 10.91 15.08 2.35
N TRP A 219 11.92 15.38 3.16
CA TRP A 219 11.84 16.45 4.17
C TRP A 219 11.81 17.84 3.53
N SER A 220 12.59 18.07 2.48
CA SER A 220 12.55 19.32 1.72
C SER A 220 11.17 19.55 1.10
N THR A 221 10.51 18.49 0.67
CA THR A 221 9.16 18.53 0.13
C THR A 221 8.15 18.86 1.21
N ALA A 222 8.24 18.20 2.36
CA ALA A 222 7.43 18.53 3.52
C ALA A 222 7.61 20.00 3.92
N TRP A 223 8.85 20.46 4.05
CA TRP A 223 9.17 21.84 4.45
C TRP A 223 8.57 22.90 3.51
N LYS A 224 8.55 22.64 2.20
CA LYS A 224 8.04 23.58 1.18
C LYS A 224 6.52 23.60 1.06
N ASN A 225 5.81 22.63 1.62
CA ASN A 225 4.38 22.43 1.40
C ASN A 225 3.62 22.31 2.71
N LYS A 226 2.35 22.72 2.74
CA LYS A 226 1.50 22.45 3.89
C LYS A 226 1.06 20.98 3.84
N ALA A 227 1.00 20.32 5.00
CA ALA A 227 0.64 18.91 5.10
C ALA A 227 -0.70 18.53 4.44
N LYS A 228 -1.66 19.46 4.41
CA LYS A 228 -2.97 19.25 3.76
C LYS A 228 -2.93 19.27 2.23
N ASP A 229 -1.90 19.88 1.64
CA ASP A 229 -1.82 20.16 0.20
C ASP A 229 -0.90 19.16 -0.53
N VAL A 230 -0.13 18.32 0.19
CA VAL A 230 0.83 17.38 -0.40
C VAL A 230 0.66 15.94 0.12
N CYS A 231 0.92 14.98 -0.77
CA CYS A 231 1.16 13.58 -0.47
C CYS A 231 2.59 13.20 -0.84
N ILE A 232 3.27 12.60 0.13
CA ILE A 232 4.64 12.11 -0.02
C ILE A 232 4.57 10.60 -0.22
N ALA A 233 4.99 10.13 -1.38
CA ALA A 233 4.96 8.71 -1.72
C ALA A 233 6.39 8.17 -1.85
N LEU A 234 6.69 7.07 -1.18
CA LEU A 234 7.96 6.38 -1.23
C LEU A 234 7.77 5.02 -1.91
N VAL A 235 8.62 4.70 -2.88
CA VAL A 235 8.72 3.37 -3.48
C VAL A 235 10.05 2.76 -3.02
N SER A 236 10.03 1.96 -1.96
CA SER A 236 11.20 1.28 -1.39
C SER A 236 10.79 0.17 -0.40
N GLY A 237 11.69 -0.76 -0.14
CA GLY A 237 11.58 -1.79 0.90
C GLY A 237 12.50 -1.56 2.10
N ASP A 238 13.31 -0.50 2.10
CA ASP A 238 14.33 -0.32 3.13
C ASP A 238 13.73 0.16 4.47
N ARG A 239 14.08 -0.56 5.54
CA ARG A 239 13.67 -0.23 6.90
C ARG A 239 14.18 1.14 7.36
N ASP A 240 15.27 1.64 6.78
CA ASP A 240 15.91 2.88 7.22
C ASP A 240 15.03 4.12 6.92
N PHE A 241 14.05 4.00 6.02
CA PHE A 241 13.04 5.03 5.77
C PHE A 241 11.90 5.08 6.80
N ALA A 242 11.75 4.05 7.64
CA ALA A 242 10.60 3.92 8.55
C ALA A 242 10.49 5.13 9.50
N TYR A 243 11.60 5.58 10.06
CA TYR A 243 11.60 6.73 10.96
C TYR A 243 11.16 8.03 10.28
N ALA A 244 11.63 8.26 9.05
CA ALA A 244 11.26 9.46 8.27
C ALA A 244 9.75 9.44 7.94
N LEU A 245 9.22 8.31 7.48
CA LEU A 245 7.79 8.14 7.21
C LEU A 245 6.96 8.36 8.47
N SER A 246 7.34 7.75 9.60
CA SER A 246 6.63 7.88 10.87
C SER A 246 6.55 9.34 11.33
N LYS A 247 7.66 10.09 11.24
CA LYS A 247 7.70 11.51 11.60
C LYS A 247 6.84 12.37 10.68
N LEU A 248 6.85 12.13 9.37
CA LEU A 248 5.99 12.85 8.43
C LEU A 248 4.51 12.55 8.69
N SER A 249 4.15 11.30 8.93
CA SER A 249 2.80 10.88 9.31
C SER A 249 2.34 11.59 10.60
N MET A 250 3.20 11.61 11.63
CA MET A 250 2.94 12.31 12.91
C MET A 250 2.72 13.81 12.72
N LEU A 251 3.40 14.43 11.76
CA LEU A 251 3.22 15.85 11.40
C LEU A 251 1.99 16.12 10.52
N GLY A 252 1.19 15.08 10.24
CA GLY A 252 -0.08 15.19 9.51
C GLY A 252 0.05 15.11 7.98
N TYR A 253 1.24 14.83 7.45
CA TYR A 253 1.43 14.61 6.02
C TYR A 253 0.77 13.30 5.58
N CYS A 254 0.24 13.28 4.36
CA CYS A 254 -0.14 12.02 3.72
C CYS A 254 1.13 11.28 3.32
N THR A 255 1.35 10.07 3.84
CA THR A 255 2.47 9.23 3.46
C THR A 255 1.98 7.94 2.82
N VAL A 256 2.46 7.63 1.63
CA VAL A 256 2.15 6.38 0.92
C VAL A 256 3.45 5.62 0.71
N LEU A 257 3.46 4.33 1.05
CA LEU A 257 4.57 3.43 0.79
C LEU A 257 4.17 2.44 -0.30
N ILE A 258 5.00 2.30 -1.33
CA ILE A 258 4.97 1.18 -2.26
C ILE A 258 6.19 0.30 -1.99
N TYR A 259 6.00 -0.96 -1.62
CA TYR A 259 7.07 -1.79 -1.04
C TYR A 259 7.16 -3.21 -1.67
N PRO A 260 8.35 -3.82 -1.77
CA PRO A 260 8.51 -5.18 -2.30
C PRO A 260 7.92 -6.23 -1.35
N ARG A 261 7.75 -7.47 -1.82
CA ARG A 261 7.10 -8.56 -1.05
C ARG A 261 7.67 -8.76 0.37
N PHE A 262 8.97 -8.54 0.53
CA PHE A 262 9.70 -8.71 1.78
C PHE A 262 10.13 -7.35 2.35
N ALA A 263 9.17 -6.57 2.87
CA ALA A 263 9.46 -5.39 3.65
C ALA A 263 9.13 -5.63 5.13
N SER A 264 9.89 -5.00 6.04
CA SER A 264 9.64 -5.13 7.48
C SER A 264 8.29 -4.51 7.87
N SER A 265 7.60 -5.12 8.85
CA SER A 265 6.36 -4.56 9.41
C SER A 265 6.56 -3.14 9.94
N ASN A 266 7.70 -2.86 10.58
CA ASN A 266 8.05 -1.53 11.06
C ASN A 266 8.01 -0.46 9.96
N LEU A 267 8.50 -0.79 8.75
CA LEU A 267 8.43 0.13 7.61
C LEU A 267 6.99 0.31 7.13
N VAL A 268 6.27 -0.80 6.95
CA VAL A 268 4.89 -0.82 6.46
C VAL A 268 3.96 -0.05 7.40
N ASP A 269 4.14 -0.18 8.71
CA ASP A 269 3.32 0.46 9.74
C ASP A 269 3.65 1.94 9.94
N SER A 270 4.81 2.40 9.46
CA SER A 270 5.23 3.81 9.56
C SER A 270 4.53 4.74 8.55
N ALA A 271 3.98 4.18 7.47
CA ALA A 271 3.25 4.94 6.44
C ALA A 271 1.76 5.08 6.76
N SER A 272 1.09 6.12 6.24
CA SER A 272 -0.36 6.25 6.35
C SER A 272 -1.08 5.18 5.51
N PHE A 273 -0.53 4.91 4.33
CA PHE A 273 -1.00 3.88 3.40
C PHE A 273 0.19 3.06 2.90
N ALA A 274 -0.01 1.76 2.71
CA ALA A 274 1.03 0.88 2.19
C ALA A 274 0.45 -0.03 1.09
N ILE A 275 1.15 -0.14 -0.02
CA ILE A 275 0.75 -0.85 -1.24
C ILE A 275 1.92 -1.76 -1.66
N PRO A 276 1.78 -3.08 -1.72
CA PRO A 276 2.87 -3.93 -2.16
C PRO A 276 3.08 -3.89 -3.67
N TRP A 277 4.35 -3.99 -4.06
CA TRP A 277 4.90 -4.09 -5.40
C TRP A 277 4.88 -5.56 -5.86
N LYS A 278 3.69 -6.05 -6.23
CA LYS A 278 3.47 -7.44 -6.67
C LYS A 278 2.65 -7.50 -7.96
N ASP A 279 2.46 -8.69 -8.54
CA ASP A 279 1.73 -8.85 -9.83
C ASP A 279 0.36 -8.19 -9.89
N SER A 280 -0.29 -8.12 -8.74
CA SER A 280 -1.58 -7.48 -8.55
C SER A 280 -1.53 -5.94 -8.69
N PHE A 281 -0.39 -5.32 -8.35
CA PHE A 281 -0.08 -3.92 -8.63
C PHE A 281 -0.05 -3.68 -10.15
N TRP A 282 0.53 -4.64 -10.90
CA TRP A 282 0.59 -4.61 -12.36
C TRP A 282 -0.76 -4.92 -13.02
N ALA A 283 -1.60 -5.74 -12.36
CA ALA A 283 -2.92 -6.15 -12.83
C ALA A 283 -4.03 -5.12 -12.60
N CYS A 284 -3.76 -4.01 -11.89
CA CYS A 284 -4.75 -2.95 -11.69
C CYS A 284 -5.21 -2.42 -13.07
N ARG A 285 -6.49 -2.67 -13.39
CA ARG A 285 -7.10 -2.31 -14.67
C ARG A 285 -7.22 -0.79 -14.80
N ASP A 286 -7.28 -0.30 -16.03
CA ASP A 286 -7.38 1.14 -16.32
C ASP A 286 -8.65 1.74 -15.69
N GLU A 287 -8.59 3.04 -15.34
CA GLU A 287 -9.65 3.73 -14.59
C GLU A 287 -11.03 3.67 -15.24
N GLU A 288 -11.11 3.53 -16.56
CA GLU A 288 -12.36 3.43 -17.32
C GLU A 288 -13.19 2.19 -16.93
N GLU A 289 -12.58 1.07 -16.52
CA GLU A 289 -13.31 -0.12 -16.06
C GLU A 289 -13.67 -0.06 -14.56
N CYS A 290 -13.00 0.78 -13.77
CA CYS A 290 -13.29 0.95 -12.34
C CYS A 290 -14.33 2.05 -12.07
N GLN A 291 -14.84 2.74 -13.10
CA GLN A 291 -16.00 3.61 -12.97
C GLN A 291 -17.22 2.77 -12.63
N GLY A 292 -17.76 2.94 -11.41
CA GLY A 292 -18.94 2.22 -10.92
C GLY A 292 -18.68 1.15 -9.85
N ILE A 293 -17.42 0.76 -9.60
CA ILE A 293 -17.06 -0.26 -8.58
C ILE A 293 -16.82 0.37 -7.21
N LEU A 294 -16.38 1.64 -7.18
CA LEU A 294 -16.15 2.39 -5.95
C LEU A 294 -17.11 3.56 -5.89
N PRO A 295 -17.67 3.87 -4.71
CA PRO A 295 -18.58 5.00 -4.57
C PRO A 295 -17.89 6.29 -5.02
N SER A 296 -18.41 6.91 -6.07
CA SER A 296 -17.79 8.06 -6.73
C SER A 296 -17.84 9.33 -5.87
N HIS A 297 -18.77 9.39 -4.92
CA HIS A 297 -18.91 10.46 -3.94
C HIS A 297 -17.89 10.41 -2.81
N LEU A 298 -17.21 9.27 -2.61
CA LEU A 298 -16.21 9.14 -1.55
C LEU A 298 -14.99 10.03 -1.84
N PRO A 299 -14.54 10.81 -0.84
CA PRO A 299 -13.23 11.46 -0.85
C PRO A 299 -12.13 10.52 -1.30
N TYR A 300 -11.20 11.07 -2.06
CA TYR A 300 -10.23 10.29 -2.80
C TYR A 300 -9.36 9.35 -1.95
N ARG A 301 -8.97 9.81 -0.75
CA ARG A 301 -8.24 8.98 0.23
C ARG A 301 -9.03 7.74 0.68
N GLN A 302 -10.35 7.84 0.80
CA GLN A 302 -11.20 6.70 1.19
C GLN A 302 -11.33 5.71 0.02
N ARG A 303 -11.48 6.22 -1.20
CA ARG A 303 -11.42 5.39 -2.42
C ARG A 303 -10.07 4.70 -2.57
N ALA A 304 -8.97 5.33 -2.16
CA ALA A 304 -7.63 4.76 -2.18
C ALA A 304 -7.47 3.59 -1.19
N VAL A 305 -8.03 3.69 0.02
CA VAL A 305 -8.05 2.58 1.00
C VAL A 305 -8.85 1.40 0.46
N LEU A 306 -10.06 1.65 -0.06
CA LEU A 306 -10.88 0.61 -0.68
C LEU A 306 -10.18 -0.01 -1.89
N ARG A 307 -9.54 0.79 -2.76
CA ARG A 307 -8.72 0.28 -3.89
C ARG A 307 -7.46 -0.45 -3.47
N SER A 308 -6.90 -0.17 -2.29
CA SER A 308 -5.74 -0.89 -1.77
C SER A 308 -6.07 -2.37 -1.61
N ALA A 309 -7.25 -2.65 -1.05
CA ALA A 309 -7.83 -3.98 -0.98
C ALA A 309 -8.16 -4.55 -2.38
N VAL A 310 -8.69 -3.73 -3.30
CA VAL A 310 -9.10 -4.16 -4.67
C VAL A 310 -7.97 -4.74 -5.50
N SER A 311 -6.81 -4.09 -5.48
CA SER A 311 -5.69 -4.51 -6.30
C SER A 311 -5.17 -5.91 -5.92
N HIS A 312 -5.49 -6.48 -4.75
CA HIS A 312 -4.91 -7.73 -4.27
C HIS A 312 -5.65 -9.01 -4.69
N TYR A 313 -6.97 -8.94 -4.87
CA TYR A 313 -7.81 -10.12 -5.11
C TYR A 313 -7.80 -10.55 -6.59
N CYS A 314 -7.68 -9.60 -7.52
CA CYS A 314 -7.54 -9.88 -8.95
C CYS A 314 -6.33 -10.79 -9.27
N ALA A 315 -5.25 -10.77 -8.49
CA ALA A 315 -4.10 -11.65 -8.72
C ALA A 315 -4.35 -13.13 -8.32
N TYR A 316 -5.26 -13.39 -7.39
CA TYR A 316 -5.62 -14.77 -7.01
C TYR A 316 -6.63 -15.39 -7.98
N ALA A 317 -7.61 -14.60 -8.46
CA ALA A 317 -8.59 -15.08 -9.44
C ALA A 317 -7.95 -15.43 -10.80
N CYS A 318 -6.91 -14.70 -11.22
CA CYS A 318 -6.16 -15.01 -12.44
C CYS A 318 -5.34 -16.31 -12.33
N HIS A 319 -4.87 -16.69 -11.15
CA HIS A 319 -4.13 -17.94 -10.95
C HIS A 319 -5.05 -19.17 -10.94
N TYR A 320 -6.31 -19.02 -10.50
CA TYR A 320 -7.26 -20.14 -10.47
C TYR A 320 -7.85 -20.47 -11.85
N ASN A 321 -8.02 -19.46 -12.71
CA ASN A 321 -8.60 -19.62 -14.05
C ASN A 321 -7.59 -20.01 -15.16
N ASN A 322 -6.28 -20.03 -14.87
CA ASN A 322 -5.26 -20.38 -15.87
C ASN A 322 -4.74 -21.83 -15.77
N SER A 323 -5.44 -22.70 -15.04
CA SER A 323 -5.11 -24.14 -14.96
C SER A 323 -5.42 -24.94 -16.24
N ASN A 324 -5.73 -24.30 -17.38
CA ASN A 324 -6.04 -25.01 -18.63
C ASN A 324 -5.42 -24.43 -19.91
N THR A 325 -4.38 -23.60 -19.86
CA THR A 325 -3.59 -23.28 -21.06
C THR A 325 -2.10 -23.11 -20.75
N SER A 326 -1.33 -24.12 -21.20
CA SER A 326 0.13 -24.20 -21.39
C SER A 326 1.02 -23.25 -20.58
N SER A 327 1.70 -23.84 -19.59
CA SER A 327 2.77 -23.26 -18.78
C SER A 327 3.95 -22.74 -19.62
N HIS A 328 4.35 -21.49 -19.36
CA HIS A 328 5.74 -21.08 -19.43
C HIS A 328 6.18 -20.73 -18.01
N ASP A 329 6.93 -21.65 -17.41
CA ASP A 329 7.47 -21.54 -16.07
C ASP A 329 8.37 -20.32 -15.94
N ILE A 330 8.04 -19.44 -14.99
CA ILE A 330 8.86 -18.31 -14.58
C ILE A 330 9.76 -18.82 -13.45
N SER A 331 10.95 -19.29 -13.80
CA SER A 331 12.00 -19.62 -12.82
C SER A 331 12.68 -18.34 -12.32
N PHE A 332 12.66 -18.13 -11.01
CA PHE A 332 13.46 -17.11 -10.34
C PHE A 332 14.91 -17.62 -10.22
N VAL A 333 15.87 -16.86 -10.74
CA VAL A 333 17.29 -17.08 -10.44
C VAL A 333 17.59 -16.31 -9.15
N THR A 334 17.65 -17.04 -8.04
CA THR A 334 18.38 -16.60 -6.85
C THR A 334 19.84 -17.00 -7.06
N HIS A 335 20.74 -16.02 -7.08
CA HIS A 335 22.17 -16.30 -6.97
C HIS A 335 22.42 -16.78 -5.53
N GLU A 336 22.60 -18.08 -5.35
CA GLU A 336 23.26 -18.66 -4.18
C GLU A 336 24.73 -18.87 -4.53
N GLU A 337 25.61 -18.36 -3.68
CA GLU A 337 27.05 -18.58 -3.72
C GLU A 337 27.32 -20.03 -3.32
N GLU A 338 27.87 -20.84 -4.23
CA GLU A 338 28.38 -22.17 -3.93
C GLU A 338 29.81 -22.03 -3.35
N GLU A 339 29.98 -22.28 -2.06
CA GLU A 339 31.27 -22.62 -1.45
C GLU A 339 31.60 -24.08 -1.81
N GLU A 340 32.62 -24.28 -2.64
CA GLU A 340 33.23 -25.59 -2.91
C GLU A 340 34.10 -26.03 -1.71
N GLU A 341 33.68 -27.05 -0.97
CA GLU A 341 34.58 -27.86 -0.14
C GLU A 341 35.00 -29.12 -0.91
N GLU A 342 36.31 -29.22 -1.20
CA GLU A 342 36.98 -30.38 -1.77
C GLU A 342 36.99 -31.56 -0.78
N GLU A 343 36.39 -32.69 -1.15
CA GLU A 343 36.59 -33.97 -0.45
C GLU A 343 37.00 -35.06 -1.48
N GLU A 344 38.32 -35.22 -1.69
CA GLU A 344 38.89 -36.27 -2.53
C GLU A 344 39.47 -37.42 -1.70
N LYS A 345 38.65 -38.47 -1.57
CA LYS A 345 38.95 -39.92 -1.70
C LYS A 345 40.37 -40.41 -1.36
N GLU A 346 40.49 -41.14 -0.24
CA GLU A 346 41.36 -42.33 -0.16
C GLU A 346 40.72 -43.42 0.71
N ALA A 347 40.16 -44.46 0.08
CA ALA A 347 39.94 -45.76 0.71
C ALA A 347 39.62 -46.84 -0.34
N THR A 348 40.63 -47.45 -0.97
CA THR A 348 40.55 -48.87 -1.37
C THR A 348 41.94 -49.44 -1.59
N THR A 349 42.49 -50.16 -0.60
CA THR A 349 43.23 -51.42 -0.84
C THR A 349 43.40 -52.19 0.47
N CYS A 350 42.60 -53.25 0.64
CA CYS A 350 42.94 -54.38 1.49
C CYS A 350 43.17 -55.58 0.55
N ASN A 351 44.35 -56.21 0.60
CA ASN A 351 44.47 -57.63 1.00
C ASN A 351 45.88 -58.23 0.79
N HIS A 352 46.34 -58.90 1.86
CA HIS A 352 47.20 -60.12 1.94
C HIS A 352 48.69 -60.00 1.56
N SER A 353 49.67 -60.66 2.19
CA SER A 353 49.74 -61.84 3.08
C SER A 353 50.98 -61.74 4.00
N SER A 354 50.92 -62.12 5.28
CA SER A 354 51.47 -63.38 5.84
C SER A 354 52.98 -63.64 5.63
N ALA A 355 53.64 -63.88 6.78
CA ALA A 355 54.99 -64.42 7.06
C ALA A 355 56.04 -63.39 7.48
#